data_AF-A0A2S2DJV5-F1
#
_entry.id   AF-A0A2S2DJV5-F1
#
_cell.length_a   1.000
_cell.length_b   1.000
_cell.length_c   1.000
_cell.angle_alpha   90.00
_cell.angle_beta   90.00
_cell.angle_gamma   90.00
#
_symmetry.space_group_name_H-M   'P 1'
#
loop_
_entity.id
_entity.type
_entity.pdbx_description
1 polymer ?
#
loop_
_entity_poly.entity_id
_entity_poly.type
_entity_poly.pdbx_seq_one_letter_code
_entity_poly.pdbx_strand_id
1 'polypeptide(L)'
;MVVAGIAVALLRLTTTQQSTVNQALLAARAGLAARGGIEWVYQDLVNRCAATGRKTDLADFVNDAGFKVTVNCSFQVFHEGQHLVNDVPTATAKRIYRIESIACNGSSVDCPDKDSIARPDYVERARVATVCTRQPAGGVTEYCY
;
A
#
# COMPACT_ATOMS: atom_id res chain seq x y z
N MET A 1 -35.11 4.32 -40.12
CA MET A 1 -33.84 3.70 -39.66
C MET A 1 -32.94 4.64 -38.84
N VAL A 2 -32.95 5.95 -39.06
CA VAL A 2 -32.08 6.91 -38.33
C VAL A 2 -32.38 6.97 -36.82
N VAL A 3 -33.65 6.97 -36.42
CA VAL A 3 -34.06 7.03 -35.01
C VAL A 3 -33.63 5.78 -34.21
N ALA A 4 -33.69 4.61 -34.84
CA ALA A 4 -33.20 3.37 -34.23
C ALA A 4 -31.68 3.37 -34.05
N GLY A 5 -30.92 3.97 -34.98
CA GLY A 5 -29.47 4.14 -34.86
C GLY A 5 -29.05 5.07 -33.72
N ILE A 6 -29.78 6.17 -33.51
CA ILE A 6 -29.52 7.11 -32.41
C ILE A 6 -29.84 6.48 -31.05
N ALA A 7 -30.93 5.72 -30.94
CA ALA A 7 -31.28 5.01 -29.70
C ALA A 7 -30.22 3.96 -29.30
N VAL A 8 -29.70 3.19 -30.26
CA VAL A 8 -28.60 2.23 -30.02
C VAL A 8 -27.30 2.93 -29.64
N ALA A 9 -26.99 4.08 -30.24
CA ALA A 9 -25.81 4.88 -29.90
C ALA A 9 -25.89 5.43 -28.46
N LEU A 10 -27.06 5.92 -28.04
CA LEU A 10 -27.28 6.39 -26.66
C LEU A 10 -27.21 5.24 -25.65
N LEU A 11 -27.79 4.07 -25.95
CA LEU A 11 -27.68 2.89 -25.10
C LEU A 11 -26.22 2.45 -24.96
N ARG A 12 -25.45 2.41 -26.05
CA ARG A 12 -24.02 2.10 -26.02
C ARG A 12 -23.25 3.13 -25.18
N LEU A 13 -23.52 4.42 -25.36
CA LEU A 13 -22.90 5.49 -24.58
C LEU A 13 -23.20 5.34 -23.07
N THR A 14 -24.45 5.07 -22.69
CA THR A 14 -24.83 4.83 -21.30
C THR A 14 -24.13 3.60 -20.72
N THR A 15 -24.03 2.51 -21.48
CA THR A 15 -23.31 1.31 -21.01
C THR A 15 -21.81 1.54 -20.82
N THR A 16 -21.18 2.35 -21.69
CA THR A 16 -19.75 2.72 -21.53
C THR A 16 -19.51 3.65 -20.34
N GLN A 17 -20.46 4.55 -20.04
CA GLN A 17 -20.36 5.41 -18.87
C GLN A 17 -20.50 4.61 -17.57
N GLN A 18 -21.43 3.65 -17.52
CA GLN A 18 -21.62 2.78 -16.36
C GLN A 18 -20.40 1.91 -16.07
N SER A 19 -19.77 1.31 -17.10
CA SER A 19 -18.56 0.50 -16.90
C SER A 19 -17.37 1.33 -16.40
N THR A 20 -17.22 2.55 -16.91
CA THR A 20 -16.14 3.47 -16.50
C THR A 20 -16.28 3.89 -15.03
N VAL A 21 -17.50 4.22 -14.59
CA VAL A 21 -17.76 4.61 -13.19
C VAL A 21 -17.50 3.45 -12.24
N ASN A 22 -17.93 2.24 -12.60
CA ASN A 22 -17.70 1.04 -11.79
C ASN A 22 -16.20 0.77 -11.62
N GLN A 23 -15.42 0.90 -12.69
CA GLN A 23 -13.97 0.69 -12.63
C GLN A 23 -13.25 1.78 -11.83
N ALA A 24 -13.67 3.05 -11.95
CA ALA A 24 -13.15 4.14 -11.12
C ALA A 24 -13.46 3.93 -9.63
N LEU A 25 -14.65 3.44 -9.31
CA LEU A 25 -15.04 3.13 -7.93
C LEU A 25 -14.19 1.98 -7.35
N LEU A 26 -14.00 0.89 -8.10
CA LEU A 26 -13.13 -0.21 -7.68
C LEU A 26 -11.69 0.26 -7.48
N ALA A 27 -11.17 1.09 -8.38
CA ALA A 27 -9.86 1.70 -8.24
C ALA A 27 -9.73 2.60 -6.99
N ALA A 28 -10.77 3.37 -6.67
CA ALA A 28 -10.79 4.21 -5.47
C ALA A 28 -10.78 3.36 -4.19
N ARG A 29 -11.61 2.31 -4.13
CA ARG A 29 -11.66 1.37 -3.01
C ARG A 29 -10.34 0.63 -2.81
N ALA A 30 -9.73 0.13 -3.89
CA ALA A 30 -8.39 -0.48 -3.84
C ALA A 30 -7.35 0.51 -3.31
N GLY A 31 -7.42 1.78 -3.71
CA GLY A 31 -6.54 2.83 -3.22
C GLY A 31 -6.69 3.12 -1.72
N LEU A 32 -7.92 3.10 -1.20
CA LEU A 32 -8.20 3.25 0.23
C LEU A 32 -7.73 2.03 1.03
N ALA A 33 -7.96 0.82 0.53
CA ALA A 33 -7.50 -0.42 1.15
C ALA A 33 -5.96 -0.46 1.24
N ALA A 34 -5.26 -0.10 0.16
CA ALA A 34 -3.81 0.00 0.16
C ALA A 34 -3.29 1.03 1.20
N ARG A 35 -4.00 2.15 1.37
CA ARG A 35 -3.68 3.13 2.43
C ARG A 35 -3.91 2.55 3.83
N GLY A 36 -5.00 1.81 4.04
CA GLY A 36 -5.25 1.10 5.30
C GLY A 36 -4.12 0.13 5.67
N GLY A 37 -3.57 -0.61 4.68
CA GLY A 37 -2.40 -1.47 4.91
C GLY A 37 -1.15 -0.70 5.33
N ILE A 38 -0.94 0.49 4.78
CA ILE A 38 0.14 1.39 5.21
C ILE A 38 -0.07 1.83 6.65
N GLU A 39 -1.27 2.30 7.00
CA GLU A 39 -1.62 2.75 8.36
C GLU A 39 -1.49 1.61 9.38
N TRP A 40 -1.84 0.38 9.00
CA TRP A 40 -1.57 -0.79 9.83
C TRP A 40 -0.07 -0.93 10.10
N VAL A 41 0.82 -0.88 9.09
CA VAL A 41 2.26 -0.97 9.35
C VAL A 41 2.75 0.18 10.23
N TYR A 42 2.24 1.40 10.04
CA TYR A 42 2.61 2.55 10.87
C TYR A 42 2.31 2.39 12.35
N GLN A 43 1.26 1.66 12.74
CA GLN A 43 0.92 1.44 14.15
C GLN A 43 2.02 0.72 14.93
N ASP A 44 2.81 -0.13 14.26
CA ASP A 44 3.93 -0.83 14.88
C ASP A 44 5.06 -1.07 13.88
N LEU A 45 5.71 0.02 13.50
CA LEU A 45 6.74 0.03 12.46
C LEU A 45 7.95 -0.84 12.82
N VAL A 46 8.29 -0.93 14.11
CA VAL A 46 9.49 -1.64 14.56
C VAL A 46 9.32 -3.15 14.46
N ASN A 47 8.15 -3.69 14.80
CA ASN A 47 7.92 -5.13 14.78
C ASN A 47 7.37 -5.64 13.42
N ARG A 48 6.68 -4.78 12.67
CA ARG A 48 6.06 -5.13 11.38
C ARG A 48 7.01 -4.98 10.19
N CYS A 49 8.19 -4.41 10.39
CA CYS A 49 9.20 -4.23 9.34
C CYS A 49 10.47 -5.03 9.66
N ALA A 50 11.15 -5.49 8.60
CA ALA A 50 12.44 -6.19 8.72
C ALA A 50 13.46 -5.62 7.74
N ALA A 51 14.75 -5.70 8.03
CA ALA A 51 15.79 -5.15 7.15
C ALA A 51 15.75 -5.77 5.74
N THR A 52 15.45 -7.07 5.64
CA THR A 52 15.32 -7.82 4.39
C THR A 52 13.96 -7.66 3.71
N GLY A 53 13.02 -6.93 4.31
CA GLY A 53 11.62 -6.89 3.91
C GLY A 53 10.79 -7.96 4.61
N ARG A 54 9.69 -7.54 5.23
CA ARG A 54 8.67 -8.41 5.81
C ARG A 54 7.39 -8.26 5.02
N LYS A 55 6.94 -9.36 4.42
CA LYS A 55 5.64 -9.43 3.76
C LYS A 55 4.58 -9.92 4.74
N THR A 56 3.44 -9.26 4.74
CA THR A 56 2.26 -9.66 5.52
C THR A 56 1.03 -9.46 4.67
N ASP A 57 0.17 -10.47 4.62
CA ASP A 57 -1.10 -10.44 3.90
C ASP A 57 -2.24 -10.13 4.88
N LEU A 58 -3.00 -9.08 4.57
CA LEU A 58 -4.12 -8.60 5.35
C LEU A 58 -5.40 -8.96 4.59
N ALA A 59 -5.94 -10.12 4.94
CA ALA A 59 -7.19 -10.62 4.37
C ALA A 59 -8.45 -9.96 4.97
N ASP A 60 -8.33 -9.25 6.10
CA ASP A 60 -9.47 -8.63 6.77
C ASP A 60 -10.17 -7.57 5.88
N PHE A 61 -9.41 -6.89 5.02
CA PHE A 61 -9.95 -5.93 4.04
C PHE A 61 -10.85 -6.57 2.98
N VAL A 62 -10.85 -7.90 2.83
CA VAL A 62 -11.73 -8.59 1.88
C VAL A 62 -13.17 -8.48 2.31
N ASN A 63 -13.45 -8.59 3.61
CA ASN A 63 -14.81 -8.52 4.14
C ASN A 63 -15.35 -7.08 4.10
N ASP A 64 -14.50 -6.08 4.32
CA ASP A 64 -14.91 -4.67 4.40
C ASP A 64 -14.90 -3.94 3.04
N ALA A 65 -13.84 -4.14 2.25
CA ALA A 65 -13.61 -3.41 1.00
C ALA A 65 -13.71 -4.28 -0.25
N GLY A 66 -13.69 -5.62 -0.12
CA GLY A 66 -13.64 -6.55 -1.25
C GLY A 66 -12.25 -6.70 -1.86
N PHE A 67 -11.20 -6.23 -1.18
CA PHE A 67 -9.81 -6.28 -1.65
C PHE A 67 -8.92 -6.97 -0.64
N LYS A 68 -7.98 -7.78 -1.13
CA LYS A 68 -6.86 -8.29 -0.34
C LYS A 68 -5.76 -7.23 -0.34
N VAL A 69 -5.04 -7.10 0.76
CA VAL A 69 -3.93 -6.15 0.86
C VAL A 69 -2.67 -6.91 1.29
N THR A 70 -1.64 -6.87 0.46
CA THR A 70 -0.32 -7.39 0.81
C THR A 70 0.59 -6.22 1.11
N VAL A 71 1.19 -6.21 2.29
CA VAL A 71 2.14 -5.17 2.70
C VAL A 71 3.53 -5.76 2.83
N ASN A 72 4.49 -5.12 2.18
CA ASN A 72 5.91 -5.40 2.29
C ASN A 72 6.59 -4.21 2.97
N CYS A 73 7.13 -4.43 4.17
CA CYS A 73 7.87 -3.39 4.89
C CYS A 73 9.35 -3.77 5.04
N SER A 74 10.22 -2.93 4.49
CA SER A 74 11.68 -3.05 4.61
C SER A 74 12.27 -1.81 5.29
N PHE A 75 13.45 -1.93 5.88
CA PHE A 75 14.18 -0.76 6.37
C PHE A 75 15.68 -0.85 6.13
N GLN A 76 16.33 0.30 6.03
CA GLN A 76 17.78 0.44 5.95
C GLN A 76 18.28 1.30 7.09
N VAL A 77 19.40 0.90 7.69
CA VAL A 77 20.04 1.62 8.79
C VAL A 77 21.19 2.47 8.24
N PHE A 78 21.17 3.75 8.57
CA PHE A 78 22.23 4.71 8.27
C PHE A 78 22.82 5.22 9.59
N HIS A 79 24.13 5.35 9.64
CA HIS A 79 24.84 5.88 10.80
C HIS A 79 25.30 7.29 10.48
N GLU A 80 24.56 8.30 10.97
CA GLU A 80 24.82 9.71 10.68
C GLU A 80 25.43 10.41 11.91
N GLY A 81 26.71 10.11 12.16
CA GLY A 81 27.49 10.72 13.22
C GLY A 81 27.42 9.99 14.56
N GLN A 82 28.02 10.62 15.57
CA GLN A 82 28.24 10.09 16.91
C GLN A 82 27.77 11.11 17.93
N HIS A 83 27.13 10.67 19.01
CA HIS A 83 26.96 11.46 20.22
C HIS A 83 27.52 10.70 21.42
N LEU A 84 27.76 11.42 22.50
CA LEU A 84 28.25 10.84 23.75
C LEU A 84 27.05 10.45 24.61
N VAL A 85 26.96 9.18 25.01
CA VAL A 85 26.07 8.72 26.08
C VAL A 85 26.93 8.19 27.19
N ASN A 86 26.82 8.78 28.38
CA ASN A 86 27.67 8.42 29.53
C ASN A 86 29.17 8.42 29.16
N ASP A 87 29.61 9.44 28.41
CA ASP A 87 30.98 9.57 27.87
C ASP A 87 31.43 8.47 26.90
N VAL A 88 30.51 7.60 26.44
CA VAL A 88 30.79 6.60 25.41
C VAL A 88 30.33 7.09 24.03
N PRO A 89 31.24 7.14 23.03
CA PRO A 89 30.92 7.32 21.61
C PRO A 89 29.83 6.37 21.14
N THR A 90 28.61 6.86 20.89
CA THR A 90 27.53 6.03 20.33
C THR A 90 27.00 6.62 19.04
N ALA A 91 27.00 5.79 17.98
CA ALA A 91 26.51 6.18 16.67
C ALA A 91 25.01 6.50 16.70
N THR A 92 24.63 7.61 16.05
CA THR A 92 23.22 7.91 15.81
C THR A 92 22.73 7.03 14.67
N ALA A 93 21.88 6.05 14.98
CA ALA A 93 21.24 5.20 13.97
C ALA A 93 19.96 5.87 13.45
N LYS A 94 19.91 6.15 12.15
CA LYS A 94 18.70 6.47 11.41
C LYS A 94 18.21 5.21 10.70
N ARG A 95 16.91 4.97 10.74
CA ARG A 95 16.22 3.88 10.05
C ARG A 95 15.28 4.48 9.03
N ILE A 96 15.52 4.20 7.76
CA ILE A 96 14.62 4.59 6.67
C ILE A 96 13.80 3.36 6.32
N TYR A 97 12.50 3.42 6.64
CA TYR A 97 11.52 2.40 6.31
C TYR A 97 10.92 2.69 4.94
N ARG A 98 10.74 1.64 4.16
CA ARG A 98 9.96 1.61 2.92
C ARG A 98 8.82 0.63 3.11
N ILE A 99 7.61 1.17 3.12
CA ILE A 99 6.36 0.43 3.23
C ILE A 99 5.72 0.40 1.86
N GLU A 100 5.53 -0.77 1.30
CA GLU A 100 4.82 -0.99 0.04
C GLU A 100 3.56 -1.79 0.34
N SER A 101 2.40 -1.24 0.01
CA SER A 101 1.10 -1.85 0.23
C SER A 101 0.38 -1.98 -1.10
N ILE A 102 0.01 -3.21 -1.45
CA ILE A 102 -0.60 -3.55 -2.73
C ILE A 102 -1.97 -4.15 -2.45
N ALA A 103 -3.02 -3.49 -2.94
CA ALA A 103 -4.38 -3.99 -2.87
C ALA A 103 -4.81 -4.58 -4.21
N CYS A 104 -5.40 -5.78 -4.20
CA CYS A 104 -5.92 -6.45 -5.38
C CYS A 104 -7.21 -7.22 -5.09
N ASN A 105 -8.07 -7.37 -6.10
CA ASN A 105 -9.30 -8.18 -6.04
C ASN A 105 -9.17 -9.51 -6.81
N GLY A 106 -7.94 -10.02 -6.89
CA GLY A 106 -7.62 -11.28 -7.54
C GLY A 106 -8.00 -12.51 -6.72
N SER A 107 -7.85 -13.68 -7.33
CA SER A 107 -8.04 -14.97 -6.67
C SER A 107 -6.86 -15.40 -5.81
N SER A 108 -5.65 -14.87 -6.06
CA SER A 108 -4.44 -15.16 -5.28
C SER A 108 -4.60 -14.78 -3.80
N VAL A 109 -3.87 -15.44 -2.91
CA VAL A 109 -3.80 -15.10 -1.48
C VAL A 109 -3.04 -13.78 -1.28
N ASP A 110 -2.05 -13.52 -2.14
CA ASP A 110 -1.15 -12.37 -2.04
C ASP A 110 -1.29 -11.49 -3.30
N CYS A 111 -1.07 -10.20 -3.12
CA CYS A 111 -0.98 -9.20 -4.17
C CYS A 111 0.51 -8.84 -4.44
N PRO A 112 0.95 -8.68 -5.70
CA PRO A 112 0.16 -8.64 -6.93
C PRO A 112 -0.28 -10.04 -7.45
N ASP A 113 -1.46 -10.09 -8.10
CA ASP A 113 -2.00 -11.31 -8.71
C ASP A 113 -1.91 -11.24 -10.25
N LYS A 114 -0.81 -11.79 -10.77
CA LYS A 114 -0.55 -11.85 -12.22
C LYS A 114 -1.56 -12.70 -12.99
N ASP A 115 -2.21 -13.67 -12.34
CA ASP A 115 -3.07 -14.65 -13.01
C ASP A 115 -4.50 -14.09 -13.19
N SER A 116 -4.86 -13.06 -12.44
CA SER A 116 -6.15 -12.36 -12.54
C SER A 116 -6.18 -11.24 -13.60
N ILE A 117 -5.06 -10.90 -14.27
CA ILE A 117 -4.97 -9.78 -15.23
C ILE A 117 -5.98 -9.90 -16.40
N ALA A 118 -6.32 -11.13 -16.81
CA ALA A 118 -7.26 -11.36 -17.91
C ALA A 118 -8.72 -10.99 -17.56
N ARG A 119 -9.02 -10.75 -16.27
CA ARG A 119 -10.37 -10.46 -15.81
C ARG A 119 -10.68 -8.96 -15.95
N PRO A 120 -11.81 -8.59 -16.59
CA PRO A 120 -12.14 -7.18 -16.82
C PRO A 120 -12.48 -6.42 -15.54
N ASP A 121 -12.83 -7.12 -14.46
CA ASP A 121 -13.07 -6.57 -13.13
C ASP A 121 -11.80 -6.48 -12.27
N TYR A 122 -10.65 -6.97 -12.74
CA TYR A 122 -9.41 -6.95 -11.97
C TYR A 122 -8.87 -5.54 -11.80
N VAL A 123 -8.57 -5.19 -10.54
CA VAL A 123 -8.00 -3.92 -10.13
C VAL A 123 -6.89 -4.19 -9.15
N GLU A 124 -5.74 -3.60 -9.43
CA GLU A 124 -4.57 -3.60 -8.56
C GLU A 124 -4.12 -2.16 -8.31
N ARG A 125 -3.83 -1.83 -7.05
CA ARG A 125 -3.30 -0.53 -6.65
C ARG A 125 -2.18 -0.71 -5.65
N ALA A 126 -0.99 -0.27 -6.03
CA ALA A 126 0.16 -0.16 -5.14
C ALA A 126 0.28 1.25 -4.56
N ARG A 127 0.65 1.34 -3.28
CA ARG A 127 1.05 2.57 -2.59
C ARG A 127 2.37 2.33 -1.90
N VAL A 128 3.27 3.31 -2.00
CA VAL A 128 4.57 3.25 -1.33
C VAL A 128 4.66 4.47 -0.43
N ALA A 129 5.01 4.24 0.83
CA ALA A 129 5.31 5.27 1.82
C ALA A 129 6.71 5.05 2.36
N THR A 130 7.41 6.15 2.64
CA THR A 130 8.75 6.13 3.23
C THR A 130 8.76 6.93 4.51
N VAL A 131 9.39 6.39 5.55
CA VAL A 131 9.45 7.00 6.87
C VAL A 131 10.88 6.95 7.35
N CYS A 132 11.38 8.03 7.91
CA CYS A 132 12.66 8.02 8.60
C CYS A 132 12.42 8.14 10.10
N THR A 133 13.02 7.24 10.86
CA THR A 133 13.13 7.39 12.31
C THR A 133 14.58 7.46 12.73
N ARG A 134 14.85 8.21 13.80
CA ARG A 134 16.14 8.30 14.46
C ARG A 134 15.99 7.69 15.85
N GLN A 135 16.96 6.86 16.24
CA GLN A 135 17.04 6.37 17.62
C GLN A 135 18.29 6.94 18.29
N PRO A 136 18.16 7.90 19.23
CA PRO A 136 19.28 8.32 20.07
C PRO A 136 19.59 7.22 21.10
N ALA A 137 20.84 7.15 21.60
CA ALA A 137 21.30 5.99 22.39
C ALA A 137 20.85 5.98 23.86
N GLY A 138 19.68 6.55 24.14
CA GLY A 138 19.04 6.51 25.45
C GLY A 138 17.55 6.86 25.43
N GLY A 139 16.88 6.89 24.27
CA GLY A 139 15.53 7.46 24.19
C GLY A 139 14.67 7.04 23.02
N VAL A 140 13.40 7.42 23.16
CA VAL A 140 12.24 7.18 22.29
C VAL A 140 12.57 7.44 20.81
N THR A 141 12.07 6.56 19.93
CA THR A 141 12.17 6.70 18.48
C THR A 141 11.56 8.01 18.02
N GLU A 142 12.35 8.89 17.40
CA GLU A 142 11.90 10.19 16.87
C GLU A 142 11.85 10.17 15.34
N TYR A 143 11.01 11.01 14.73
CA TYR A 143 10.98 11.15 13.27
C TYR A 143 12.14 12.04 12.79
N CYS A 144 12.70 11.74 11.62
CA CYS A 144 13.71 12.61 11.02
C CYS A 144 13.02 13.82 10.39
N TYR A 145 13.00 14.95 11.09
CA TYR A 145 12.63 16.27 10.56
C TYR A 145 13.86 17.17 10.43
#